data_AF-A0A9Y1Z8T3-F1
#
_entry.id   AF-A0A9Y1Z8T3-F1
#
_cell.length_a   1.000
_cell.length_b   1.000
_cell.length_c   1.000
_cell.angle_alpha   90.00
_cell.angle_beta   90.00
_cell.angle_gamma   90.00
#
_symmetry.space_group_name_H-M   'P 1'
#
loop_
_entity.id
_entity.type
_entity.pdbx_description
1 polymer ?
#
loop_
_entity_poly.entity_id
_entity_poly.type
_entity_poly.pdbx_seq_one_letter_code
_entity_poly.pdbx_strand_id
1 'polypeptide(L)'
;MSDFKAPFATISEAERAYFPDEESAGPTGDDGDGGWGELETVDELEFGWVLLKQERIDGSDRRFFLTRGHESGIEVIVSGGSTEVVGEQTPLEDVPSHPKESDARTAYEKWLDEHEEEERDDEEAAWSEWEEINVVEPWHIYGRSHEDGERVEFVVSGVLEDETVVYLGPNGDVRDEAHIYTSIDDVEAALEAYFQHVEDANVPDDRQPTGDAPPMDAVDSGTPAPGSGGLVDRVTSSPALAIGLLGVAAGGYYAYQEGYL
;
A
#
# COMPACT_ATOMS: atom_id res chain seq x y z
N MET A 1 52.09 6.01 20.48
CA MET A 1 50.82 6.63 20.92
C MET A 1 50.06 6.87 19.65
N SER A 2 49.29 5.87 19.23
CA SER A 2 48.47 5.92 18.03
C SER A 2 47.04 6.11 18.48
N ASP A 3 46.38 7.10 17.89
CA ASP A 3 44.95 7.38 17.99
C ASP A 3 44.17 6.25 17.32
N PHE A 4 43.25 5.60 18.05
CA PHE A 4 42.25 4.72 17.46
C PHE A 4 41.00 5.55 17.18
N LYS A 5 40.66 5.68 15.90
CA LYS A 5 39.48 6.36 15.40
C LYS A 5 38.67 5.30 14.65
N ALA A 6 37.38 5.17 14.94
CA ALA A 6 36.51 4.24 14.22
C ALA A 6 36.67 4.46 12.70
N PRO A 7 36.72 3.40 11.88
CA PRO A 7 37.03 3.53 10.46
C PRO A 7 35.90 4.16 9.64
N PHE A 8 34.73 4.40 10.25
CA PHE A 8 33.57 4.99 9.59
C PHE A 8 32.93 6.02 10.53
N ALA A 9 32.63 7.20 10.00
CA ALA A 9 32.05 8.32 10.72
C ALA A 9 30.51 8.35 10.67
N THR A 10 29.87 7.65 9.73
CA THR A 10 28.42 7.74 9.47
C THR A 10 27.83 6.44 8.89
N ILE A 11 26.50 6.29 8.95
CA ILE A 11 25.76 5.14 8.38
C ILE A 11 25.92 5.08 6.85
N SER A 12 25.96 6.22 6.16
CA SER A 12 26.23 6.28 4.72
C SER A 12 27.64 5.78 4.34
N GLU A 13 28.60 5.85 5.26
CA GLU A 13 29.95 5.30 5.06
C GLU A 13 29.95 3.78 5.24
N ALA A 14 29.05 3.24 6.08
CA ALA A 14 28.80 1.80 6.20
C ALA A 14 28.12 1.24 4.94
N GLU A 15 27.04 1.87 4.44
CA GLU A 15 26.38 1.40 3.20
C GLU A 15 27.33 1.33 2.01
N ARG A 16 28.24 2.31 1.89
CA ARG A 16 29.26 2.34 0.83
C ARG A 16 30.34 1.26 0.97
N ALA A 17 30.53 0.72 2.17
CA ALA A 17 31.45 -0.39 2.44
C ALA A 17 30.82 -1.76 2.12
N TYR A 18 29.50 -1.91 2.28
CA TYR A 18 28.77 -3.16 2.01
C TYR A 18 28.20 -3.26 0.59
N PHE A 19 28.02 -2.14 -0.11
CA PHE A 19 27.76 -2.09 -1.55
C PHE A 19 28.94 -1.42 -2.29
N PRO A 20 30.13 -2.03 -2.30
CA PRO A 20 31.26 -1.43 -3.00
C PRO A 20 31.05 -1.55 -4.51
N ASP A 21 31.12 -0.43 -5.22
CA ASP A 21 31.65 -0.45 -6.58
C ASP A 21 32.99 -1.21 -6.50
N GLU A 22 33.07 -2.35 -7.17
CA GLU A 22 34.22 -3.25 -7.13
C GLU A 22 35.50 -2.50 -7.51
N GLU A 23 36.32 -2.12 -6.53
CA GLU A 23 37.78 -2.16 -6.54
C GLU A 23 38.35 -1.38 -5.34
N SER A 24 38.81 -2.10 -4.30
CA SER A 24 40.20 -2.01 -3.80
C SER A 24 40.35 -2.71 -2.45
N ALA A 25 41.26 -3.67 -2.45
CA ALA A 25 41.75 -4.41 -1.29
C ALA A 25 42.58 -3.55 -0.31
N GLY A 26 42.67 -4.00 0.95
CA GLY A 26 43.88 -3.82 1.76
C GLY A 26 43.67 -3.49 3.25
N PRO A 27 44.02 -4.39 4.20
CA PRO A 27 43.72 -4.29 5.64
C PRO A 27 44.88 -3.72 6.48
N THR A 28 44.60 -3.05 7.61
CA THR A 28 45.53 -2.86 8.75
C THR A 28 44.73 -2.36 9.98
N GLY A 29 44.58 -3.11 11.09
CA GLY A 29 45.47 -3.17 12.26
C GLY A 29 44.78 -2.54 13.49
N ASP A 30 44.28 -3.32 14.45
CA ASP A 30 44.90 -3.60 15.75
C ASP A 30 44.90 -2.43 16.76
N ASP A 31 43.86 -2.37 17.61
CA ASP A 31 43.98 -2.11 19.05
C ASP A 31 42.75 -2.77 19.72
N GLY A 32 42.97 -3.57 20.77
CA GLY A 32 41.98 -4.42 21.43
C GLY A 32 40.91 -3.69 22.24
N ASP A 33 40.26 -2.70 21.64
CA ASP A 33 39.00 -2.14 22.12
C ASP A 33 37.89 -3.07 21.60
N GLY A 34 37.09 -3.63 22.50
CA GLY A 34 36.09 -4.64 22.14
C GLY A 34 34.94 -4.05 21.35
N GLY A 35 35.24 -3.75 20.08
CA GLY A 35 34.35 -3.12 19.13
C GLY A 35 33.17 -3.99 18.78
N TRP A 36 32.17 -3.34 18.23
CA TRP A 36 31.01 -4.00 17.65
C TRP A 36 31.36 -4.55 16.26
N GLY A 37 30.86 -5.75 15.96
CA GLY A 37 30.95 -6.37 14.65
C GLY A 37 29.97 -5.75 13.66
N GLU A 38 29.78 -6.44 12.55
CA GLU A 38 28.87 -6.03 11.48
C GLU A 38 27.40 -6.13 11.94
N LEU A 39 26.51 -5.32 11.34
CA LEU A 39 25.07 -5.47 11.52
C LEU A 39 24.58 -6.65 10.69
N GLU A 40 23.81 -7.53 11.32
CA GLU A 40 23.19 -8.70 10.70
C GLU A 40 21.66 -8.52 10.71
N THR A 41 20.99 -8.71 9.58
CA THR A 41 19.53 -8.80 9.55
C THR A 41 19.09 -10.13 10.15
N VAL A 42 18.27 -10.07 11.20
CA VAL A 42 17.69 -11.24 11.86
C VAL A 42 16.33 -11.59 11.26
N ASP A 43 15.51 -10.58 10.98
CA ASP A 43 14.12 -10.74 10.55
C ASP A 43 13.62 -9.52 9.78
N GLU A 44 12.70 -9.75 8.86
CA GLU A 44 11.89 -8.72 8.19
C GLU A 44 10.47 -8.85 8.73
N LEU A 45 9.97 -7.78 9.36
CA LEU A 45 8.70 -7.75 10.06
C LEU A 45 7.67 -6.99 9.21
N GLU A 46 6.42 -7.01 9.66
CA GLU A 46 5.32 -6.28 9.00
C GLU A 46 5.58 -4.75 9.04
N PHE A 47 4.86 -4.02 8.19
CA PHE A 47 4.93 -2.55 8.10
C PHE A 47 6.34 -2.00 7.82
N GLY A 48 7.18 -2.81 7.14
CA GLY A 48 8.53 -2.42 6.71
C GLY A 48 9.56 -2.36 7.83
N TRP A 49 9.24 -2.90 9.02
CA TRP A 49 10.19 -2.99 10.13
C TRP A 49 11.24 -4.07 9.90
N VAL A 50 12.49 -3.78 10.25
CA VAL A 50 13.61 -4.74 10.16
C VAL A 50 14.22 -4.92 11.54
N LEU A 51 14.39 -6.18 11.95
CA LEU A 51 15.11 -6.55 13.16
C LEU A 51 16.57 -6.81 12.82
N LEU A 52 17.45 -5.93 13.31
CA LEU A 52 18.89 -6.03 13.13
C LEU A 52 19.55 -6.51 14.44
N LYS A 53 20.67 -7.21 14.30
CA LYS A 53 21.55 -7.64 15.39
C LYS A 53 22.95 -7.11 15.17
N GLN A 54 23.61 -6.72 16.25
CA GLN A 54 25.04 -6.47 16.26
C GLN A 54 25.67 -7.16 17.46
N GLU A 55 26.72 -7.94 17.23
CA GLU A 55 27.46 -8.64 18.27
C GLU A 55 28.82 -7.98 18.46
N ARG A 56 29.32 -7.90 19.69
CA ARG A 56 30.72 -7.49 19.90
C ARG A 56 31.65 -8.50 19.25
N ILE A 57 32.77 -8.04 18.73
CA ILE A 57 33.79 -8.89 18.08
C ILE A 57 34.32 -9.96 19.04
N ASP A 58 34.35 -9.67 20.34
CA ASP A 58 34.73 -10.61 21.40
C ASP A 58 33.61 -11.57 21.84
N GLY A 59 32.40 -11.43 21.27
CA GLY A 59 31.20 -12.22 21.59
C GLY A 59 30.63 -11.96 23.00
N SER A 60 31.12 -10.94 23.71
CA SER A 60 30.75 -10.70 25.11
C SER A 60 29.39 -10.03 25.28
N ASP A 61 28.93 -9.32 24.26
CA ASP A 61 27.67 -8.59 24.28
C ASP A 61 27.02 -8.55 22.90
N ARG A 62 25.71 -8.28 22.88
CA ARG A 62 24.92 -8.13 21.67
C ARG A 62 23.83 -7.10 21.89
N ARG A 63 23.46 -6.44 20.80
CA ARG A 63 22.36 -5.48 20.78
C ARG A 63 21.50 -5.69 19.54
N PHE A 64 20.22 -5.39 19.68
CA PHE A 64 19.20 -5.56 18.67
C PHE A 64 18.54 -4.21 18.39
N PHE A 65 18.22 -3.96 17.13
CA PHE A 65 17.60 -2.72 16.67
C PHE A 65 16.34 -3.07 15.88
N LEU A 66 15.29 -2.29 16.08
CA LEU A 66 14.10 -2.32 15.24
C LEU A 66 14.08 -1.02 14.47
N THR A 67 14.19 -1.11 13.14
CA THR A 67 14.36 0.07 12.28
C THR A 67 13.45 0.00 11.06
N ARG A 68 12.89 1.13 10.64
CA ARG A 68 12.30 1.31 9.30
C ARG A 68 12.71 2.65 8.70
N GLY A 69 12.64 2.75 7.36
CA GLY A 69 12.92 4.01 6.67
C GLY A 69 11.85 5.06 6.99
N HIS A 70 12.25 6.31 7.17
CA HIS A 70 11.36 7.45 7.38
C HIS A 70 11.82 8.63 6.50
N GLU A 71 10.91 9.55 6.13
CA GLU A 71 11.22 10.66 5.21
C GLU A 71 12.37 11.57 5.69
N SER A 72 12.59 11.62 7.00
CA SER A 72 13.57 12.47 7.68
C SER A 72 14.71 11.70 8.34
N GLY A 73 14.77 10.37 8.15
CA GLY A 73 15.82 9.53 8.72
C GLY A 73 15.40 8.08 8.89
N ILE A 74 15.76 7.50 10.03
CA ILE A 74 15.43 6.13 10.39
C ILE A 74 14.51 6.20 11.60
N GLU A 75 13.34 5.56 11.50
CA GLU A 75 12.46 5.40 12.65
C GLU A 75 12.85 4.12 13.40
N VAL A 76 12.86 4.18 14.73
CA VAL A 76 13.26 3.06 15.60
C VAL A 76 12.25 2.82 16.71
N ILE A 77 12.04 1.56 17.09
CA ILE A 77 11.19 1.20 18.24
C ILE A 77 12.05 1.12 19.51
N VAL A 78 11.74 1.98 20.49
CA VAL A 78 12.45 2.04 21.77
C VAL A 78 11.85 1.07 22.81
N SER A 79 12.53 0.93 23.95
CA SER A 79 12.05 0.11 25.07
C SER A 79 10.72 0.65 25.60
N GLY A 80 9.61 0.04 25.17
CA GLY A 80 8.26 0.48 25.52
C GLY A 80 7.23 0.24 24.44
N GLY A 81 7.65 0.18 23.17
CA GLY A 81 6.75 0.10 22.00
C GLY A 81 6.58 1.42 21.28
N SER A 82 7.00 2.55 21.88
CA SER A 82 7.00 3.85 21.20
C SER A 82 8.08 3.94 20.12
N THR A 83 7.87 4.81 19.14
CA THR A 83 8.85 5.09 18.08
C THR A 83 9.58 6.41 18.29
N GLU A 84 10.80 6.48 17.78
CA GLU A 84 11.60 7.71 17.69
C GLU A 84 12.25 7.79 16.30
N VAL A 85 12.31 8.98 15.71
CA VAL A 85 13.04 9.20 14.46
C VAL A 85 14.45 9.69 14.77
N VAL A 86 15.45 8.91 14.37
CA VAL A 86 16.86 9.29 14.44
C VAL A 86 17.32 9.78 13.07
N GLY A 87 18.11 10.86 13.05
CA GLY A 87 18.64 11.39 11.79
C GLY A 87 19.64 10.42 11.16
N GLU A 88 19.78 10.44 9.83
CA GLU A 88 20.67 9.55 9.07
C GLU A 88 22.15 9.63 9.48
N GLN A 89 22.54 10.75 10.10
CA GLN A 89 23.90 11.02 10.58
C GLN A 89 24.10 10.64 12.06
N THR A 90 23.10 10.03 12.70
CA THR A 90 23.18 9.61 14.11
C THR A 90 24.16 8.44 14.24
N PRO A 91 25.16 8.51 15.12
CA PRO A 91 26.04 7.38 15.38
C PRO A 91 25.24 6.15 15.85
N LEU A 92 25.59 4.96 15.36
CA LEU A 92 24.88 3.71 15.71
C LEU A 92 24.89 3.41 17.23
N GLU A 93 25.88 3.94 17.96
CA GLU A 93 25.94 3.84 19.42
C GLU A 93 24.90 4.70 20.16
N ASP A 94 24.41 5.75 19.53
CA ASP A 94 23.36 6.62 20.05
C ASP A 94 21.96 6.14 19.61
N VAL A 95 21.86 5.21 18.67
CA VAL A 95 20.59 4.63 18.24
C VAL A 95 20.05 3.72 19.35
N PRO A 96 18.79 3.92 19.78
CA PRO A 96 18.11 3.04 20.72
C PRO A 96 18.24 1.56 20.34
N SER A 97 18.65 0.73 21.30
CA SER A 97 18.85 -0.71 21.10
C SER A 97 18.37 -1.53 22.28
N HIS A 98 18.08 -2.79 22.02
CA HIS A 98 17.62 -3.77 22.99
C HIS A 98 18.74 -4.78 23.29
N PRO A 99 18.99 -5.15 24.55
CA PRO A 99 20.08 -6.07 24.90
C PRO A 99 19.77 -7.54 24.54
N LYS A 100 18.51 -7.85 24.20
CA LYS A 100 18.05 -9.20 23.82
C LYS A 100 17.04 -9.14 22.70
N GLU A 101 17.05 -10.17 21.87
CA GLU A 101 16.08 -10.34 20.79
C GLU A 101 14.64 -10.38 21.33
N SER A 102 14.42 -11.10 22.44
CA SER A 102 13.10 -11.16 23.08
C SER A 102 12.59 -9.79 23.49
N ASP A 103 13.48 -8.91 23.94
CA ASP A 103 13.09 -7.57 24.42
C ASP A 103 12.72 -6.67 23.23
N ALA A 104 13.46 -6.78 22.12
CA ALA A 104 13.09 -6.15 20.86
C ALA A 104 11.73 -6.67 20.35
N ARG A 105 11.53 -7.98 20.28
CA ARG A 105 10.26 -8.57 19.83
C ARG A 105 9.08 -8.15 20.71
N THR A 106 9.24 -8.12 22.02
CA THR A 106 8.19 -7.59 22.92
C THR A 106 7.94 -6.10 22.73
N ALA A 107 8.96 -5.29 22.40
CA ALA A 107 8.73 -3.88 22.05
C ALA A 107 7.97 -3.74 20.73
N TYR A 108 8.29 -4.58 19.74
CA TYR A 108 7.55 -4.64 18.47
C TYR A 108 6.10 -5.11 18.66
N GLU A 109 5.85 -6.14 19.45
CA GLU A 109 4.49 -6.61 19.78
C GLU A 109 3.66 -5.51 20.47
N LYS A 110 4.26 -4.71 21.34
CA LYS A 110 3.57 -3.56 21.93
C LYS A 110 3.30 -2.44 20.94
N TRP A 111 4.25 -2.17 20.05
CA TRP A 111 4.03 -1.23 18.97
C TRP A 111 2.86 -1.70 18.11
N LEU A 112 2.82 -2.99 17.75
CA LEU A 112 1.69 -3.60 17.07
C LEU A 112 0.41 -3.41 17.89
N ASP A 113 0.33 -3.79 19.15
CA ASP A 113 -0.90 -3.63 19.95
C ASP A 113 -1.43 -2.18 19.97
N GLU A 114 -0.54 -1.17 19.95
CA GLU A 114 -0.91 0.25 19.92
C GLU A 114 -1.28 0.76 18.52
N HIS A 115 -0.80 0.11 17.46
CA HIS A 115 -1.01 0.50 16.06
C HIS A 115 -1.91 -0.48 15.29
N GLU A 116 -2.31 -1.61 15.89
CA GLU A 116 -3.24 -2.60 15.31
C GLU A 116 -4.67 -2.04 15.26
N GLU A 117 -4.95 -0.96 16.00
CA GLU A 117 -6.19 -0.17 15.88
C GLU A 117 -6.08 0.99 14.86
N GLU A 118 -4.87 1.38 14.44
CA GLU A 118 -4.65 2.52 13.51
C GLU A 118 -4.15 2.09 12.10
N GLU A 119 -3.56 0.89 11.97
CA GLU A 119 -2.95 0.37 10.71
C GLU A 119 -3.43 -1.05 10.35
N ARG A 120 -4.50 -1.59 10.97
CA ARG A 120 -5.34 -2.50 10.19
C ARG A 120 -5.94 -1.63 9.11
N ASP A 121 -5.34 -1.74 7.93
CA ASP A 121 -5.88 -1.30 6.66
C ASP A 121 -7.16 -2.13 6.39
N ASP A 122 -8.16 -1.94 7.25
CA ASP A 122 -9.54 -2.32 7.06
C ASP A 122 -10.15 -1.49 5.92
N GLU A 123 -9.39 -0.63 5.22
CA GLU A 123 -9.90 0.07 4.05
C GLU A 123 -10.31 -0.93 2.97
N GLU A 124 -9.58 -2.02 2.73
CA GLU A 124 -10.04 -3.10 1.85
C GLU A 124 -11.21 -3.92 2.42
N ALA A 125 -11.24 -4.14 3.74
CA ALA A 125 -12.35 -4.82 4.42
C ALA A 125 -13.63 -3.98 4.47
N ALA A 126 -13.49 -2.66 4.31
CA ALA A 126 -14.56 -1.70 4.33
C ALA A 126 -15.26 -1.54 2.98
N TRP A 127 -14.62 -1.92 1.87
CA TRP A 127 -15.29 -1.94 0.57
C TRP A 127 -16.11 -3.21 0.40
N SER A 128 -17.34 -3.08 -0.10
CA SER A 128 -18.12 -4.23 -0.55
C SER A 128 -17.43 -4.94 -1.71
N GLU A 129 -17.78 -6.21 -1.95
CA GLU A 129 -17.42 -6.89 -3.19
C GLU A 129 -17.94 -6.09 -4.41
N TRP A 130 -17.24 -6.19 -5.54
CA TRP A 130 -17.74 -5.64 -6.80
C TRP A 130 -19.00 -6.39 -7.22
N GLU A 131 -20.06 -5.65 -7.53
CA GLU A 131 -21.32 -6.20 -8.04
C GLU A 131 -21.67 -5.55 -9.38
N GLU A 132 -22.20 -6.33 -10.32
CA GLU A 132 -22.75 -5.77 -11.56
C GLU A 132 -24.04 -5.01 -11.23
N ILE A 133 -24.02 -3.70 -11.45
CA ILE A 133 -25.15 -2.82 -11.14
C ILE A 133 -25.98 -2.48 -12.37
N ASN A 134 -25.38 -2.52 -13.57
CA ASN A 134 -26.05 -2.16 -14.82
C ASN A 134 -25.29 -2.66 -16.06
N VAL A 135 -26.00 -2.71 -17.20
CA VAL A 135 -25.44 -3.05 -18.51
C VAL A 135 -25.89 -2.01 -19.53
N VAL A 136 -24.92 -1.44 -20.25
CA VAL A 136 -25.13 -0.50 -21.36
C VAL A 136 -24.36 -1.06 -22.55
N GLU A 137 -25.01 -1.95 -23.31
CA GLU A 137 -24.35 -2.74 -24.36
C GLU A 137 -23.46 -1.86 -25.27
N PRO A 138 -22.17 -2.23 -25.48
CA PRO A 138 -21.54 -3.51 -25.11
C PRO A 138 -20.82 -3.52 -23.74
N TRP A 139 -21.09 -2.56 -22.86
CA TRP A 139 -20.38 -2.35 -21.59
C TRP A 139 -21.16 -2.88 -20.37
N HIS A 140 -20.42 -3.45 -19.42
CA HIS A 140 -20.89 -3.88 -18.10
C HIS A 140 -20.36 -2.91 -17.03
N ILE A 141 -21.26 -2.47 -16.15
CA ILE A 141 -20.95 -1.50 -15.10
C ILE A 141 -21.00 -2.22 -13.75
N TYR A 142 -19.88 -2.21 -13.05
CA TYR A 142 -19.72 -2.77 -11.72
C TYR A 142 -19.61 -1.64 -10.71
N GLY A 143 -20.17 -1.84 -9.52
CA GLY A 143 -20.12 -0.89 -8.43
C GLY A 143 -19.69 -1.57 -7.13
N ARG A 144 -19.03 -0.81 -6.26
CA ARG A 144 -18.83 -1.15 -4.85
C ARG A 144 -19.03 0.07 -3.98
N SER A 145 -19.37 -0.14 -2.71
CA SER A 145 -19.57 0.92 -1.73
C SER A 145 -18.68 0.69 -0.52
N HIS A 146 -18.15 1.78 0.04
CA HIS A 146 -17.46 1.72 1.31
C HIS A 146 -18.46 1.55 2.46
N GLU A 147 -18.02 0.98 3.58
CA GLU A 147 -18.87 0.69 4.75
C GLU A 147 -19.53 1.96 5.34
N ASP A 148 -18.89 3.12 5.14
CA ASP A 148 -19.41 4.43 5.55
C ASP A 148 -20.68 4.83 4.78
N GLY A 149 -20.92 4.21 3.62
CA GLY A 149 -22.05 4.50 2.74
C GLY A 149 -21.98 5.85 2.02
N GLU A 150 -20.90 6.61 2.19
CA GLU A 150 -20.67 7.92 1.57
C GLU A 150 -19.82 7.80 0.31
N ARG A 151 -18.94 6.81 0.25
CA ARG A 151 -18.07 6.56 -0.90
C ARG A 151 -18.58 5.41 -1.75
N VAL A 152 -18.60 5.63 -3.06
CA VAL A 152 -18.93 4.63 -4.07
C VAL A 152 -17.87 4.66 -5.16
N GLU A 153 -17.58 3.48 -5.69
CA GLU A 153 -16.68 3.31 -6.82
C GLU A 153 -17.37 2.51 -7.92
N PHE A 154 -17.04 2.85 -9.15
CA PHE A 154 -17.55 2.18 -10.34
C PHE A 154 -16.40 1.82 -11.26
N VAL A 155 -16.53 0.69 -11.94
CA VAL A 155 -15.66 0.28 -13.04
C VAL A 155 -16.53 -0.17 -14.21
N VAL A 156 -16.12 0.21 -15.42
CA VAL A 156 -16.85 -0.11 -16.65
C VAL A 156 -15.94 -0.97 -17.51
N SER A 157 -16.41 -2.17 -17.85
CA SER A 157 -15.61 -3.18 -18.54
C SER A 157 -16.40 -3.90 -19.63
N GLY A 158 -15.66 -4.47 -20.58
CA GLY A 158 -16.21 -5.23 -21.69
C GLY A 158 -15.19 -6.26 -22.18
N VAL A 159 -15.63 -7.18 -23.04
CA VAL A 159 -14.80 -8.25 -23.59
C VAL A 159 -14.67 -8.05 -25.10
N LEU A 160 -13.45 -8.15 -25.65
CA LEU A 160 -13.19 -8.11 -27.09
C LEU A 160 -13.44 -9.47 -27.76
N GLU A 161 -13.45 -9.52 -29.10
CA GLU A 161 -13.66 -10.77 -29.87
C GLU A 161 -12.63 -11.87 -29.54
N ASP A 162 -11.43 -11.50 -29.07
CA ASP A 162 -10.36 -12.42 -28.69
C ASP A 162 -10.37 -12.81 -27.19
N GLU A 163 -11.50 -12.55 -26.51
CA GLU A 163 -11.70 -12.79 -25.07
C GLU A 163 -10.87 -11.88 -24.14
N THR A 164 -10.19 -10.85 -24.67
CA THR A 164 -9.48 -9.87 -23.86
C THR A 164 -10.46 -8.95 -23.12
N VAL A 165 -10.25 -8.77 -21.81
CA VAL A 165 -11.00 -7.79 -21.01
C VAL A 165 -10.42 -6.40 -21.24
N VAL A 166 -11.29 -5.43 -21.50
CA VAL A 166 -10.96 -4.02 -21.65
C VAL A 166 -11.84 -3.16 -20.75
N TYR A 167 -11.36 -1.95 -20.49
CA TYR A 167 -12.01 -1.00 -19.59
C TYR A 167 -12.28 0.31 -20.32
N LEU A 168 -13.35 0.98 -19.91
CA LEU A 168 -13.70 2.29 -20.44
C LEU A 168 -12.96 3.38 -19.66
N GLY A 169 -12.16 4.16 -20.36
CA GLY A 169 -11.49 5.35 -19.84
C GLY A 169 -12.41 6.58 -19.80
N PRO A 170 -12.04 7.61 -19.01
CA PRO A 170 -12.90 8.77 -18.72
C PRO A 170 -13.23 9.63 -19.94
N ASN A 171 -12.50 9.50 -21.05
CA ASN A 171 -12.76 10.25 -22.29
C ASN A 171 -13.46 9.39 -23.36
N GLY A 172 -14.02 8.24 -22.98
CA GLY A 172 -14.63 7.30 -23.91
C GLY A 172 -13.63 6.40 -24.64
N ASP A 173 -12.37 6.38 -24.22
CA ASP A 173 -11.31 5.57 -24.84
C ASP A 173 -11.22 4.16 -24.23
N VAL A 174 -10.94 3.15 -25.05
CA VAL A 174 -10.84 1.75 -24.62
C VAL A 174 -9.42 1.44 -24.15
N ARG A 175 -9.27 1.01 -22.89
CA ARG A 175 -7.99 0.75 -22.21
C ARG A 175 -7.85 -0.69 -21.74
N ASP A 176 -6.61 -1.09 -21.47
CA ASP A 176 -6.30 -2.41 -20.89
C ASP A 176 -6.20 -2.35 -19.36
N GLU A 177 -6.11 -1.14 -18.79
CA GLU A 177 -6.09 -0.89 -17.35
C GLU A 177 -7.42 -0.26 -16.91
N ALA A 178 -7.94 -0.70 -15.75
CA ALA A 178 -9.19 -0.20 -15.23
C ALA A 178 -9.10 1.28 -14.82
N HIS A 179 -10.19 2.00 -15.05
CA HIS A 179 -10.41 3.31 -14.47
C HIS A 179 -11.50 3.21 -13.40
N ILE A 180 -11.18 3.69 -12.19
CA ILE A 180 -12.14 3.79 -11.10
C ILE A 180 -12.83 5.14 -11.17
N TYR A 181 -14.15 5.12 -11.33
CA TYR A 181 -15.01 6.29 -11.27
C TYR A 181 -15.59 6.41 -9.86
N THR A 182 -15.71 7.63 -9.34
CA THR A 182 -16.32 7.88 -8.02
C THR A 182 -17.73 8.49 -8.13
N SER A 183 -18.26 8.59 -9.35
CA SER A 183 -19.58 9.17 -9.64
C SER A 183 -20.23 8.48 -10.84
N ILE A 184 -21.54 8.29 -10.77
CA ILE A 184 -22.32 7.76 -11.89
C ILE A 184 -22.38 8.76 -13.06
N ASP A 185 -22.35 10.06 -12.78
CA ASP A 185 -22.35 11.10 -13.83
C ASP A 185 -21.08 11.01 -14.69
N ASP A 186 -19.94 10.65 -14.10
CA ASP A 186 -18.68 10.47 -14.82
C ASP A 186 -18.70 9.19 -15.69
N VAL A 187 -19.35 8.13 -15.20
CA VAL A 187 -19.59 6.91 -16.00
C VAL A 187 -20.48 7.22 -17.20
N GLU A 188 -21.57 7.98 -17.01
CA GLU A 188 -22.47 8.39 -18.09
C GLU A 188 -21.73 9.24 -19.14
N ALA A 189 -20.91 10.20 -18.69
CA ALA A 189 -20.10 11.03 -19.59
C ALA A 189 -19.08 10.21 -20.40
N ALA A 190 -18.43 9.22 -19.77
CA ALA A 190 -17.49 8.33 -20.45
C ALA A 190 -18.20 7.45 -21.49
N LEU A 191 -19.39 6.93 -21.18
CA LEU A 191 -20.20 6.14 -22.11
C LEU A 191 -20.68 6.98 -23.30
N GLU A 192 -21.18 8.19 -23.06
CA GLU A 192 -21.57 9.12 -24.11
C GLU A 192 -20.39 9.42 -25.05
N ALA A 193 -19.22 9.71 -24.48
CA ALA A 193 -18.00 9.95 -25.25
C ALA A 193 -17.59 8.72 -26.09
N TYR A 194 -17.69 7.50 -25.53
CA TYR A 194 -17.42 6.27 -26.28
C TYR A 194 -18.34 6.10 -27.48
N PHE A 195 -19.66 6.21 -27.28
CA PHE A 195 -20.61 6.04 -28.37
C PHE A 195 -20.42 7.12 -29.44
N GLN A 196 -20.08 8.35 -29.06
CA GLN A 196 -19.70 9.41 -29.99
C GLN A 196 -18.44 9.01 -30.81
N HIS A 197 -17.41 8.45 -30.16
CA HIS A 197 -16.20 7.99 -30.86
C HIS A 197 -16.48 6.82 -31.81
N VAL A 198 -17.39 5.91 -31.46
CA VAL A 198 -17.82 4.82 -32.35
C VAL A 198 -18.57 5.38 -33.56
N GLU A 199 -19.50 6.31 -33.36
CA GLU A 199 -20.22 6.98 -34.46
C GLU A 199 -19.28 7.73 -35.41
N ASP A 200 -18.23 8.36 -34.86
CA ASP A 200 -17.20 9.06 -35.61
C ASP A 200 -16.12 8.13 -36.22
N ALA A 201 -16.24 6.81 -36.04
CA ALA A 201 -15.26 5.79 -36.47
C ALA A 201 -13.85 6.01 -35.91
N ASN A 202 -13.75 6.55 -34.70
CA ASN A 202 -12.51 6.77 -33.96
C ASN A 202 -12.12 5.60 -33.04
N VAL A 203 -12.98 4.59 -32.89
CA VAL A 203 -12.67 3.34 -32.18
C VAL A 203 -12.38 2.24 -33.21
N PRO A 204 -11.17 1.65 -33.23
CA PRO A 204 -10.86 0.52 -34.11
C PRO A 204 -11.83 -0.64 -33.88
N ASP A 205 -12.23 -1.35 -34.95
CA ASP A 205 -13.17 -2.48 -34.87
C ASP A 205 -12.68 -3.57 -33.89
N ASP A 206 -11.37 -3.82 -33.84
CA ASP A 206 -10.72 -4.77 -32.93
C ASP A 206 -10.66 -4.30 -31.47
N ARG A 207 -11.11 -3.07 -31.19
CA ARG A 207 -11.21 -2.51 -29.83
C ARG A 207 -12.65 -2.32 -29.38
N GLN A 208 -13.64 -2.71 -30.19
CA GLN A 208 -15.04 -2.64 -29.80
C GLN A 208 -15.42 -3.90 -29.00
N PRO A 209 -15.94 -3.76 -27.76
CA PRO A 209 -16.38 -4.92 -26.99
C PRO A 209 -17.57 -5.62 -27.64
N THR A 210 -17.67 -6.94 -27.44
CA THR A 210 -18.69 -7.82 -28.00
C THR A 210 -20.03 -7.72 -27.26
N GLY A 211 -20.03 -7.20 -26.03
CA GLY A 211 -21.16 -7.24 -25.11
C GLY A 211 -21.19 -8.50 -24.24
N ASP A 212 -20.18 -9.37 -24.32
CA ASP A 212 -20.02 -10.46 -23.37
C ASP A 212 -19.54 -9.93 -22.02
N ALA A 213 -20.04 -10.54 -20.94
CA ALA A 213 -19.67 -10.18 -19.58
C ALA A 213 -18.22 -10.63 -19.28
N PRO A 214 -17.38 -9.77 -18.68
CA PRO A 214 -16.06 -10.17 -18.23
C PRO A 214 -16.16 -11.13 -17.03
N PRO A 215 -15.12 -11.97 -16.83
CA PRO A 215 -15.08 -12.82 -15.64
C PRO A 215 -14.83 -11.96 -14.39
N MET A 216 -15.50 -12.27 -13.28
CA MET A 216 -15.48 -11.40 -12.07
C MET A 216 -14.07 -11.21 -11.49
N ASP A 217 -13.19 -12.20 -11.60
CA ASP A 217 -11.80 -12.09 -11.18
C ASP A 217 -11.02 -11.03 -11.96
N ALA A 218 -11.39 -10.74 -13.22
CA ALA A 218 -10.78 -9.64 -13.98
C ALA A 218 -11.27 -8.26 -13.50
N VAL A 219 -12.47 -8.16 -12.95
CA VAL A 219 -12.98 -6.91 -12.35
C VAL A 219 -12.28 -6.66 -11.01
N ASP A 220 -12.15 -7.70 -10.19
CA ASP A 220 -11.46 -7.65 -8.89
C ASP A 220 -9.96 -7.35 -9.05
N SER A 221 -9.26 -8.04 -9.96
CA SER A 221 -7.80 -7.90 -10.12
C SER A 221 -7.36 -6.75 -11.02
N GLY A 222 -8.23 -6.27 -11.90
CA GLY A 222 -7.94 -5.15 -12.80
C GLY A 222 -8.04 -3.78 -12.12
N THR A 223 -8.65 -3.72 -10.94
CA THR A 223 -8.74 -2.49 -10.16
C THR A 223 -7.50 -2.36 -9.26
N PRO A 224 -6.72 -1.28 -9.39
CA PRO A 224 -5.56 -1.11 -8.52
C PRO A 224 -6.06 -1.09 -7.08
N ALA A 225 -5.61 -2.05 -6.26
CA ALA A 225 -5.75 -1.97 -4.82
C ALA A 225 -5.27 -0.57 -4.41
N PRO A 226 -6.03 0.18 -3.58
CA PRO A 226 -5.53 1.41 -3.00
C PRO A 226 -4.27 1.08 -2.19
N GLY A 227 -3.12 1.20 -2.83
CA GLY A 227 -1.79 1.01 -2.26
C GLY A 227 -1.56 -0.29 -1.48
N SER A 228 -1.50 -1.46 -2.12
CA SER A 228 -0.74 -2.61 -1.58
C SER A 228 -0.53 -3.71 -2.63
N GLY A 229 0.71 -4.16 -2.80
CA GLY A 229 1.03 -5.37 -3.54
C GLY A 229 1.01 -6.60 -2.62
N GLY A 230 0.34 -7.69 -3.04
CA GLY A 230 0.50 -8.99 -2.41
C GLY A 230 -0.74 -9.88 -2.43
N LEU A 231 -0.73 -10.90 -3.29
CA LEU A 231 -1.69 -12.01 -3.42
C LEU A 231 -1.96 -12.79 -2.12
N VAL A 232 -3.23 -13.18 -1.86
CA VAL A 232 -3.73 -14.58 -1.85
C VAL A 232 -5.27 -14.71 -1.75
N ASP A 233 -5.76 -15.80 -2.36
CA ASP A 233 -7.13 -16.29 -2.63
C ASP A 233 -8.16 -16.47 -1.48
N ARG A 234 -9.40 -16.06 -1.81
CA ARG A 234 -10.78 -16.57 -1.59
C ARG A 234 -11.07 -17.82 -0.71
N VAL A 235 -12.22 -17.80 -0.01
CA VAL A 235 -13.37 -18.76 -0.15
C VAL A 235 -14.66 -18.37 0.65
N THR A 236 -15.73 -18.12 -0.13
CA THR A 236 -17.21 -18.34 -0.03
C THR A 236 -18.03 -18.11 1.26
N SER A 237 -19.10 -17.29 1.18
CA SER A 237 -20.51 -17.73 1.03
C SER A 237 -21.53 -16.58 1.28
N SER A 238 -22.43 -16.33 0.32
CA SER A 238 -23.55 -15.36 0.38
C SER A 238 -24.70 -15.80 1.32
N PRO A 239 -25.68 -14.93 1.69
CA PRO A 239 -26.72 -14.47 0.74
C PRO A 239 -27.26 -13.03 0.88
N ALA A 240 -27.58 -12.46 -0.28
CA ALA A 240 -28.72 -11.62 -0.65
C ALA A 240 -28.86 -10.20 -0.05
N LEU A 241 -28.61 -9.19 -0.89
CA LEU A 241 -29.36 -7.93 -0.84
C LEU A 241 -29.84 -7.52 -2.23
N ALA A 242 -31.16 -7.52 -2.38
CA ALA A 242 -31.84 -6.86 -3.46
C ALA A 242 -31.83 -5.36 -3.18
N ILE A 243 -31.15 -4.57 -4.01
CA ILE A 243 -31.39 -3.13 -4.07
C ILE A 243 -31.80 -2.77 -5.50
N GLY A 244 -33.12 -2.64 -5.65
CA GLY A 244 -33.69 -1.94 -6.77
C GLY A 244 -33.33 -0.46 -6.68
N LEU A 245 -32.80 0.06 -7.79
CA LEU A 245 -32.86 1.45 -8.23
C LEU A 245 -34.10 2.17 -7.69
N LEU A 246 -33.96 2.98 -6.63
CA LEU A 246 -34.95 3.98 -6.23
C LEU A 246 -34.30 5.05 -5.32
N GLY A 247 -33.76 6.09 -5.95
CA GLY A 247 -33.77 7.47 -5.48
C GLY A 247 -33.08 7.80 -4.15
N VAL A 248 -31.79 8.14 -4.19
CA VAL A 248 -31.18 8.98 -3.15
C VAL A 248 -31.63 10.42 -3.38
N ALA A 249 -32.73 10.79 -2.73
CA ALA A 249 -33.11 12.18 -2.58
C ALA A 249 -32.12 12.85 -1.61
N ALA A 250 -31.23 13.66 -2.16
CA ALA A 250 -30.51 14.69 -1.41
C ALA A 250 -31.53 15.62 -0.74
N GLY A 251 -31.68 15.48 0.57
CA GLY A 251 -32.68 16.20 1.36
C GLY A 251 -32.10 16.70 2.67
N GLY A 252 -31.12 17.61 2.59
CA GLY A 252 -30.68 18.40 3.73
C GLY A 252 -31.84 19.19 4.31
N TYR A 253 -32.21 18.90 5.56
CA TYR A 253 -33.17 19.74 6.30
C TYR A 253 -32.41 20.86 6.99
N TYR A 254 -32.25 21.96 6.26
CA TYR A 254 -31.88 23.25 6.82
C TYR A 254 -33.00 23.72 7.76
N ALA A 255 -32.62 24.08 8.99
CA ALA A 255 -33.50 24.77 9.91
C ALA A 255 -33.93 26.11 9.31
N TYR A 256 -35.24 26.39 9.28
CA TYR A 256 -35.73 27.76 9.24
C TYR A 256 -36.81 27.98 10.29
N GLN A 257 -36.58 29.04 11.04
CA GLN A 257 -37.27 29.58 12.19
C GLN A 257 -38.36 30.57 11.72
N GLU A 258 -39.24 30.97 12.65
CA GLU A 258 -40.27 32.03 12.55
C GLU A 258 -41.56 31.63 11.81
N GLY A 259 -42.78 31.90 12.29
CA GLY A 259 -43.29 32.71 13.39
C GLY A 259 -44.74 33.10 13.05
N TYR A 260 -45.60 33.30 14.08
CA TYR A 260 -46.86 34.09 14.06
C TYR A 260 -47.88 33.78 12.93
N LEU A 261 -49.09 33.26 13.21
CA LEU A 261 -50.22 33.87 13.95
C LEU A 261 -51.36 32.85 14.10
#